data_AF-A0A3R9ND30-F1
#
_entry.id   AF-A0A3R9ND30-F1
#
_cell.length_a   1.000
_cell.length_b   1.000
_cell.length_c   1.000
_cell.angle_alpha   90.00
_cell.angle_beta   90.00
_cell.angle_gamma   90.00
#
_symmetry.space_group_name_H-M   'P 1'
#
loop_
_entity.id
_entity.type
_entity.pdbx_description
1 polymer ?
#
loop_
_entity_poly.entity_id
_entity_poly.type
_entity_poly.pdbx_seq_one_letter_code
_entity_poly.pdbx_strand_id
1 'polypeptide(L)'
;MKLSEFIQNIIRDFLIIFASLIIIITILRQIYYPNMGFDLKSIYIIIAFSFISALTGFILYSPNEISEKKMRIKMAIHFFTLEILLITLGSIFGIVKSGLDVIIMALQIAVIYMIVRLLSWKHDIKDAQIINEKLKTFKRNDNE
;
A
#
# COMPACT_ATOMS: atom_id res chain seq x y z
N MET A 1 4.78 2.30 -17.79
CA MET A 1 4.76 3.34 -16.73
C MET A 1 6.12 4.01 -16.71
N LYS A 2 6.19 5.35 -16.63
CA LYS A 2 7.46 6.07 -16.51
C LYS A 2 8.04 5.88 -15.10
N LEU A 3 9.36 6.01 -14.95
CA LEU A 3 10.01 5.91 -13.64
C LEU A 3 9.50 6.98 -12.66
N SER A 4 9.19 8.19 -13.14
CA SER A 4 8.61 9.25 -12.32
C SER A 4 7.23 8.89 -11.77
N GLU A 5 6.37 8.28 -12.58
CA GLU A 5 5.04 7.81 -12.17
C GLU A 5 5.17 6.67 -11.15
N PHE A 6 6.14 5.78 -11.35
CA PHE A 6 6.44 4.71 -10.38
C PHE A 6 6.85 5.26 -9.02
N ILE A 7 7.77 6.23 -8.98
CA ILE A 7 8.23 6.85 -7.73
C ILE A 7 7.09 7.60 -7.05
N GLN A 8 6.26 8.33 -7.82
CA GLN A 8 5.06 8.99 -7.28
C GLN A 8 4.10 8.00 -6.63
N ASN A 9 3.88 6.84 -7.25
CA ASN A 9 3.05 5.78 -6.68
C ASN A 9 3.64 5.23 -5.37
N ILE A 10 4.96 5.00 -5.30
CA ILE A 10 5.62 4.57 -4.05
C ILE A 10 5.43 5.61 -2.94
N ILE A 11 5.66 6.89 -3.22
CA ILE A 11 5.54 7.96 -2.22
C ILE A 11 4.09 8.07 -1.73
N ARG A 12 3.12 7.99 -2.66
CA ARG A 12 1.69 7.99 -2.32
C ARG A 12 1.33 6.81 -1.43
N ASP A 13 1.73 5.60 -1.82
CA ASP A 13 1.42 4.38 -1.08
C ASP A 13 2.08 4.41 0.31
N PHE A 14 3.32 4.90 0.42
CA PHE A 14 3.98 5.15 1.70
C PHE A 14 3.15 6.05 2.63
N LEU A 15 2.69 7.20 2.14
CA LEU A 15 1.90 8.15 2.92
C LEU A 15 0.55 7.55 3.36
N ILE A 16 -0.12 6.81 2.47
CA ILE A 16 -1.39 6.14 2.78
C ILE A 16 -1.19 5.06 3.83
N ILE A 17 -0.17 4.21 3.70
CA ILE A 17 0.14 3.14 4.65
C ILE A 17 0.49 3.76 6.01
N PHE A 18 1.36 4.77 6.02
CA PHE A 18 1.76 5.48 7.24
C PHE A 18 0.57 6.10 7.97
N ALA A 19 -0.26 6.87 7.26
CA ALA A 19 -1.45 7.49 7.84
C ALA A 19 -2.43 6.44 8.38
N SER A 20 -2.66 5.36 7.62
CA SER A 20 -3.55 4.27 8.02
C SER A 20 -3.05 3.58 9.29
N LEU A 21 -1.74 3.29 9.38
CA LEU A 21 -1.14 2.69 10.57
C LEU A 21 -1.24 3.60 11.79
N ILE A 22 -0.93 4.88 11.65
CA ILE A 22 -1.04 5.84 12.77
C ILE A 22 -2.49 5.93 13.27
N ILE A 23 -3.47 6.01 12.39
CA ILE A 23 -4.90 6.05 12.77
C ILE A 23 -5.29 4.76 13.49
N ILE A 24 -5.00 3.59 12.92
CA ILE A 24 -5.36 2.29 13.50
C ILE A 24 -4.71 2.13 14.87
N ILE A 25 -3.41 2.38 15.00
CA ILE A 25 -2.69 2.22 16.27
C ILE A 25 -3.20 3.22 17.32
N THR A 26 -3.54 4.45 16.92
CA THR A 26 -4.13 5.45 17.82
C THR A 26 -5.46 4.96 18.39
N ILE A 27 -6.35 4.45 17.54
CA ILE A 27 -7.66 3.91 17.96
C ILE A 27 -7.47 2.69 18.87
N LEU A 28 -6.62 1.73 18.47
CA LEU A 28 -6.35 0.53 19.25
C LEU A 28 -5.78 0.88 20.62
N ARG A 29 -4.82 1.82 20.67
CA ARG A 29 -4.22 2.27 21.92
C ARG A 29 -5.24 2.96 22.82
N GLN A 30 -6.14 3.76 22.28
CA GLN A 30 -7.22 4.37 23.06
C GLN A 30 -8.14 3.31 23.71
N ILE A 31 -8.37 2.18 23.04
CA ILE A 31 -9.23 1.09 23.55
C ILE A 31 -8.48 0.21 24.57
N TYR A 32 -7.26 -0.22 24.26
CA TYR A 32 -6.54 -1.23 25.04
C TYR A 32 -5.58 -0.65 26.08
N TYR A 33 -5.00 0.53 25.83
CA TYR A 33 -3.98 1.16 26.68
C TYR A 33 -4.16 2.69 26.73
N PRO A 34 -5.30 3.20 27.22
CA PRO A 34 -5.69 4.61 27.12
C PRO A 34 -4.71 5.60 27.78
N ASN A 35 -3.98 5.14 28.80
CA ASN A 35 -3.05 5.98 29.57
C ASN A 35 -1.61 5.92 29.04
N MET A 36 -1.35 5.15 27.98
CA MET A 36 -0.01 4.99 27.43
C MET A 36 0.17 5.95 26.25
N GLY A 37 1.13 6.87 26.34
CA GLY A 37 1.49 7.77 25.23
C GLY A 37 2.32 7.08 24.14
N PHE A 38 2.29 7.62 22.92
CA PHE A 38 3.17 7.17 21.84
C PHE A 38 4.63 7.54 22.15
N ASP A 39 5.50 6.56 22.15
CA ASP A 39 6.94 6.78 22.19
C ASP A 39 7.50 7.05 20.79
N LEU A 40 8.56 7.85 20.72
CA LEU A 40 9.22 8.20 19.46
C LEU A 40 9.72 6.97 18.70
N LYS A 41 10.19 5.94 19.41
CA LYS A 41 10.67 4.70 18.80
C LYS A 41 9.55 3.98 18.05
N SER A 42 8.34 3.88 18.60
CA SER A 42 7.18 3.36 17.87
C SER A 42 6.88 4.14 16.59
N ILE A 43 6.96 5.47 16.63
CA ILE A 43 6.73 6.31 15.44
C ILE A 43 7.78 6.00 14.36
N TYR A 44 9.07 5.92 14.72
CA TYR A 44 10.13 5.57 13.76
C TYR A 44 9.97 4.17 13.17
N ILE A 45 9.52 3.20 13.97
CA ILE A 45 9.22 1.85 13.49
C ILE A 45 8.07 1.90 12.46
N ILE A 46 7.00 2.64 12.74
CA ILE A 46 5.87 2.79 11.82
C ILE A 46 6.32 3.44 10.52
N ILE A 47 7.14 4.50 10.57
CA ILE A 47 7.71 5.14 9.37
C ILE A 47 8.51 4.12 8.55
N ALA A 48 9.43 3.40 9.19
CA ALA A 48 10.28 2.41 8.53
C ALA A 48 9.46 1.28 7.89
N PHE A 49 8.49 0.73 8.62
CA PHE A 49 7.62 -0.33 8.13
C PHE A 49 6.77 0.15 6.96
N SER A 50 6.22 1.37 7.04
CA SER A 50 5.44 1.96 5.95
C SER A 50 6.29 2.15 4.69
N PHE A 51 7.53 2.59 4.86
CA PHE A 51 8.45 2.81 3.74
C PHE A 51 8.86 1.49 3.09
N ILE A 52 9.25 0.49 3.88
CA ILE A 52 9.60 -0.84 3.40
C ILE A 52 8.41 -1.49 2.68
N SER A 53 7.20 -1.33 3.23
CA SER A 53 5.96 -1.82 2.62
C SER A 53 5.75 -1.20 1.24
N ALA A 54 5.82 0.12 1.14
CA ALA A 54 5.65 0.82 -0.14
C ALA A 54 6.73 0.44 -1.14
N LEU A 55 7.96 0.22 -0.69
CA LEU A 55 9.07 -0.20 -1.54
C LEU A 55 8.78 -1.54 -2.21
N THR A 56 8.15 -2.50 -1.52
CA THR A 56 7.78 -3.80 -2.11
C THR A 56 6.85 -3.68 -3.32
N GLY A 57 6.19 -2.53 -3.52
CA GLY A 57 5.44 -2.17 -4.71
C GLY A 57 6.23 -2.28 -6.01
N PHE A 58 7.57 -2.33 -5.97
CA PHE A 58 8.41 -2.66 -7.13
C PHE A 58 8.05 -4.00 -7.77
N ILE A 59 7.54 -4.96 -7.00
CA ILE A 59 7.08 -6.26 -7.52
C ILE A 59 5.95 -6.05 -8.51
N LEU A 60 5.09 -5.06 -8.28
CA LEU A 60 3.98 -4.73 -9.17
C LEU A 60 4.44 -3.98 -10.43
N TYR A 61 5.62 -3.34 -10.41
CA TYR A 61 6.16 -2.61 -11.55
C TYR A 61 6.26 -3.50 -12.80
N SER A 62 5.63 -3.06 -13.89
CA SER A 62 5.73 -3.71 -15.19
C SER A 62 5.94 -2.62 -16.24
N PRO A 63 7.11 -2.56 -16.89
CA PRO A 63 7.34 -1.58 -17.97
C PRO A 63 6.51 -1.91 -19.21
N ASN A 64 6.23 -3.20 -19.45
CA ASN A 64 5.51 -3.70 -20.62
C ASN A 64 4.06 -4.05 -20.29
N GLU A 65 3.21 -4.03 -21.31
CA GLU A 65 1.83 -4.52 -21.23
C GLU A 65 1.83 -6.00 -20.82
N ILE A 66 1.14 -6.29 -19.71
CA ILE A 66 0.99 -7.63 -19.17
C ILE A 66 -0.48 -8.00 -19.20
N SER A 67 -0.76 -9.26 -19.54
CA SER A 67 -2.13 -9.76 -19.48
C SER A 67 -2.68 -9.73 -18.05
N GLU A 68 -4.00 -9.58 -17.91
CA GLU A 68 -4.65 -9.53 -16.61
C GLU A 68 -4.32 -10.72 -15.71
N LYS A 69 -4.20 -11.92 -16.28
CA LYS A 69 -3.82 -13.14 -15.55
C LYS A 69 -2.45 -12.99 -14.89
N LYS A 70 -1.47 -12.44 -15.62
CA LYS A 70 -0.12 -12.19 -15.08
C LYS A 70 -0.15 -11.11 -14.00
N MET A 71 -0.93 -10.06 -14.18
CA MET A 71 -1.10 -9.01 -13.18
C MET A 71 -1.71 -9.55 -11.87
N ARG A 72 -2.71 -10.45 -11.96
CA ARG A 72 -3.28 -11.13 -10.77
C ARG A 72 -2.24 -11.97 -10.02
N ILE A 73 -1.38 -12.68 -10.72
CA ILE A 73 -0.29 -13.45 -10.10
C ILE A 73 0.70 -12.51 -9.39
N LYS A 74 1.11 -11.41 -10.03
CA LYS A 74 2.01 -10.42 -9.41
C LYS A 74 1.40 -9.80 -8.16
N MET A 75 0.08 -9.53 -8.15
CA MET A 75 -0.63 -9.05 -6.97
C MET A 75 -0.62 -10.07 -5.83
N ALA A 76 -0.79 -11.36 -6.12
CA ALA A 76 -0.70 -12.41 -5.11
C ALA A 76 0.71 -12.52 -4.54
N ILE A 77 1.73 -12.54 -5.40
CA ILE A 77 3.15 -12.57 -4.96
C ILE A 77 3.46 -11.36 -4.08
N HIS A 78 3.10 -10.16 -4.53
CA HIS A 78 3.31 -8.92 -3.79
C HIS A 78 2.63 -8.96 -2.40
N PHE A 79 1.38 -9.44 -2.34
CA PHE A 79 0.66 -9.59 -1.07
C PHE A 79 1.39 -10.54 -0.12
N PHE A 80 1.76 -11.74 -0.56
CA PHE A 80 2.48 -12.70 0.28
C PHE A 80 3.88 -12.21 0.67
N THR A 81 4.59 -11.52 -0.24
CA THR A 81 5.89 -10.90 0.10
C THR A 81 5.73 -9.86 1.20
N LEU A 82 4.71 -9.00 1.10
CA LEU A 82 4.43 -7.97 2.10
C LEU A 82 4.12 -8.59 3.46
N GLU A 83 3.23 -9.58 3.50
CA GLU A 83 2.86 -10.32 4.71
C GLU A 83 4.09 -10.94 5.40
N ILE A 84 4.84 -11.77 4.67
CA ILE A 84 6.02 -12.46 5.20
C ILE A 84 7.05 -11.45 5.71
N LEU A 85 7.30 -10.39 4.94
CA LEU A 85 8.28 -9.36 5.29
C LEU A 85 7.90 -8.65 6.59
N LEU A 86 6.66 -8.15 6.68
CA LEU A 86 6.22 -7.38 7.84
C LEU A 86 6.08 -8.24 9.10
N ILE A 87 5.59 -9.48 8.98
CA ILE A 87 5.54 -10.42 10.12
C ILE A 87 6.94 -10.77 10.61
N THR A 88 7.89 -10.98 9.69
CA THR A 88 9.30 -11.25 10.04
C THR A 88 9.91 -10.06 10.78
N LEU A 89 9.71 -8.85 10.26
CA LEU A 89 10.15 -7.63 10.93
C LEU A 89 9.47 -7.47 12.31
N GLY A 90 8.15 -7.69 12.38
CA GLY A 90 7.39 -7.65 13.64
C GLY A 90 7.94 -8.62 14.69
N SER A 91 8.37 -9.81 14.27
CA SER A 91 9.03 -10.80 15.14
C SER A 91 10.40 -10.31 15.62
N ILE A 92 11.23 -9.75 14.74
CA ILE A 92 12.57 -9.23 15.09
C ILE A 92 12.46 -8.06 16.09
N PHE A 93 11.48 -7.18 15.92
CA PHE A 93 11.25 -6.05 16.82
C PHE A 93 10.48 -6.42 18.10
N GLY A 94 10.13 -7.70 18.28
CA GLY A 94 9.41 -8.20 19.46
C GLY A 94 7.95 -7.74 19.56
N ILE A 95 7.36 -7.33 18.43
CA ILE A 95 5.95 -6.96 18.30
C ILE A 95 5.08 -8.21 18.26
N VAL A 96 5.54 -9.25 17.56
CA VAL A 96 4.87 -10.54 17.41
C VAL A 96 5.53 -11.55 18.35
N LYS A 97 4.80 -12.08 19.33
CA LYS A 97 5.33 -13.00 20.34
C LYS A 97 4.62 -14.36 20.37
N SER A 98 3.43 -14.44 19.78
CA SER A 98 2.60 -15.64 19.76
C SER A 98 1.98 -15.89 18.38
N GLY A 99 1.48 -17.10 18.16
CA GLY A 99 0.74 -17.42 16.93
C GLY A 99 -0.52 -16.57 16.74
N LEU A 100 -1.16 -16.13 17.84
CA LEU A 100 -2.30 -15.21 17.75
C LEU A 100 -1.86 -13.82 17.25
N ASP A 101 -0.70 -13.32 17.69
CA ASP A 101 -0.16 -12.04 17.22
C ASP A 101 0.12 -12.07 15.72
N VAL A 102 0.61 -13.20 15.20
CA VAL A 102 0.83 -13.41 13.75
C VAL A 102 -0.50 -13.27 13.00
N ILE A 103 -1.55 -13.94 13.46
CA ILE A 103 -2.87 -13.92 12.79
C ILE A 103 -3.46 -12.50 12.82
N ILE A 104 -3.38 -11.82 13.97
CA ILE A 104 -3.88 -10.45 14.13
C ILE A 104 -3.12 -9.49 13.21
N MET A 105 -1.79 -9.60 13.17
CA MET A 105 -0.94 -8.75 12.33
C MET A 105 -1.21 -9.00 10.84
N ALA A 106 -1.34 -10.27 10.42
CA ALA A 106 -1.69 -10.61 9.05
C ALA A 106 -3.04 -10.01 8.65
N LEU A 107 -4.05 -10.09 9.51
CA LEU A 107 -5.34 -9.47 9.23
C LEU A 107 -5.24 -7.94 9.07
N GLN A 108 -4.43 -7.27 9.90
CA GLN A 108 -4.19 -5.83 9.79
C GLN A 108 -3.49 -5.47 8.47
N ILE A 109 -2.45 -6.21 8.09
CA ILE A 109 -1.73 -6.03 6.83
C ILE A 109 -2.69 -6.22 5.65
N ALA A 110 -3.51 -7.27 5.66
CA ALA A 110 -4.51 -7.52 4.62
C ALA A 110 -5.54 -6.39 4.47
N VAL A 111 -6.02 -5.81 5.58
CA VAL A 111 -6.95 -4.67 5.54
C VAL A 111 -6.28 -3.44 4.93
N ILE A 112 -5.08 -3.09 5.39
CA ILE A 112 -4.33 -1.94 4.86
C ILE A 112 -4.03 -2.14 3.37
N TYR A 113 -3.62 -3.36 2.99
CA TYR A 113 -3.37 -3.72 1.61
C TYR A 113 -4.59 -3.49 0.72
N MET A 114 -5.76 -3.93 1.17
CA MET A 114 -7.01 -3.73 0.45
C MET A 114 -7.31 -2.23 0.29
N ILE A 115 -7.13 -1.42 1.33
CA ILE A 115 -7.35 0.04 1.27
C ILE A 115 -6.42 0.67 0.23
N VAL A 116 -5.11 0.41 0.30
CA VAL A 116 -4.13 0.95 -0.64
C VAL A 116 -4.47 0.53 -2.07
N ARG A 117 -4.85 -0.74 -2.27
CA ARG A 117 -5.19 -1.25 -3.61
C ARG A 117 -6.45 -0.62 -4.17
N LEU A 118 -7.48 -0.43 -3.35
CA LEU A 118 -8.73 0.23 -3.74
C LEU A 118 -8.50 1.70 -4.10
N LEU A 119 -7.68 2.42 -3.33
CA LEU A 119 -7.35 3.82 -3.61
C LEU A 119 -6.54 3.96 -4.90
N SER A 120 -5.54 3.10 -5.11
CA SER A 120 -4.76 3.07 -6.35
C SER A 120 -5.64 2.74 -7.56
N TRP A 121 -6.55 1.77 -7.46
CA TRP A 121 -7.45 1.46 -8.57
C TRP A 121 -8.41 2.60 -8.92
N LYS A 122 -8.94 3.31 -7.92
CA LYS A 122 -9.76 4.51 -8.15
C LYS A 122 -8.98 5.62 -8.85
N HIS A 123 -7.68 5.75 -8.57
CA HIS A 123 -6.82 6.71 -9.26
C HIS A 123 -6.63 6.31 -10.74
N ASP A 124 -6.31 5.04 -10.99
CA ASP A 124 -6.12 4.52 -12.36
C ASP A 124 -7.37 4.69 -13.23
N ILE A 125 -8.57 4.49 -12.66
CA ILE A 125 -9.85 4.72 -13.37
C ILE A 125 -10.00 6.20 -13.76
N LYS A 126 -9.67 7.12 -12.85
CA LYS A 126 -9.78 8.57 -13.12
C LYS A 126 -8.82 8.99 -14.23
N ASP A 127 -7.60 8.49 -14.22
CA ASP A 127 -6.61 8.79 -15.26
C ASP A 127 -7.06 8.28 -16.63
N ALA A 128 -7.62 7.05 -16.68
CA ALA A 128 -8.17 6.49 -17.91
C ALA A 128 -9.35 7.32 -18.46
N GLN A 129 -10.21 7.85 -17.58
CA GLN A 129 -11.31 8.73 -17.99
C GLN A 129 -10.79 10.04 -18.61
N ILE A 130 -9.81 10.69 -17.97
CA ILE A 130 -9.22 11.94 -18.47
C ILE A 130 -8.56 11.75 -19.84
N ILE A 131 -7.85 10.64 -20.05
CA ILE A 131 -7.23 10.32 -21.34
C ILE A 131 -8.31 10.12 -22.41
N ASN A 132 -9.37 9.37 -22.09
CA ASN A 132 -10.47 9.13 -23.02
C ASN A 132 -11.22 10.42 -23.40
N GLU A 133 -11.41 11.34 -22.45
CA GLU A 133 -12.01 12.65 -22.75
C GLU A 133 -11.12 13.48 -23.66
N LYS A 134 -9.81 13.56 -23.40
CA LYS A 134 -8.85 14.24 -24.27
C LYS A 134 -8.84 13.66 -25.70
N LEU A 135 -8.87 12.34 -25.83
CA LEU A 135 -8.94 11.68 -27.15
C LEU A 135 -10.22 12.01 -27.90
N LYS A 136 -11.37 12.10 -27.21
CA LYS A 136 -12.63 12.51 -27.83
C LYS A 136 -12.57 13.97 -28.31
N THR A 137 -11.97 14.87 -27.55
CA THR A 137 -11.82 16.28 -27.95
C THR A 137 -10.89 16.43 -29.15
N PHE A 138 -9.78 15.68 -29.21
CA PHE A 138 -8.88 15.70 -30.37
C PHE A 138 -9.56 15.18 -31.64
N LYS A 139 -10.24 14.02 -31.58
CA LYS A 139 -10.96 13.47 -32.73
C LYS A 139 -12.10 14.35 -33.23
N ARG A 140 -12.69 15.18 -32.35
CA ARG A 140 -13.73 16.13 -32.76
C ARG A 140 -13.16 17.33 -33.51
N ASN A 141 -11.99 17.80 -33.11
CA ASN A 141 -11.32 18.94 -33.74
C ASN A 141 -10.60 18.57 -35.06
N ASP A 142 -10.21 17.31 -35.26
CA ASP A 142 -9.63 16.83 -36.55
C ASP A 142 -10.70 16.59 -37.65
N ASN A 143 -11.98 16.55 -37.29
CA ASN A 143 -13.10 16.32 -38.21
C ASN A 143 -13.87 17.62 -38.58
N GLU A 144 -13.38 18.79 -38.14
CA GLU A 144 -13.85 20.14 -38.53
C GLU A 144 -12.82 20.80 -39.46
#